data_AF-A0A2V3TTF6-F1
#
_entry.id   AF-A0A2V3TTF6-F1
#
_cell.length_a   1.000
_cell.length_b   1.000
_cell.length_c   1.000
_cell.angle_alpha   90.00
_cell.angle_beta   90.00
_cell.angle_gamma   90.00
#
_symmetry.space_group_name_H-M   'P 1'
#
loop_
_entity.id
_entity.type
_entity.pdbx_description
1 polymer ?
#
loop_
_entity_poly.entity_id
_entity_poly.type
_entity_poly.pdbx_seq_one_letter_code
_entity_poly.pdbx_strand_id
1 'polypeptide(L)'
;MNEISHSPAAHPLSQTVAFGVVLLSCLLLAEPAYAQSGGAFAPLETAVQMIVDFITGPFGRLLAIIAVIALGFLAFAGRLSWFTAGAVVLGIGLVFGAPAIVDQMIAAVGS
;
A
#
# COMPACT_ATOMS: atom_id res chain seq x y z
N MET A 1 -66.73 39.68 18.67
CA MET A 1 -66.42 38.91 17.44
C MET A 1 -64.93 39.09 17.15
N ASN A 2 -64.08 38.22 17.71
CA ASN A 2 -62.67 38.16 17.32
C ASN A 2 -62.20 36.71 17.55
N GLU A 3 -62.59 35.85 16.63
CA GLU A 3 -62.16 34.45 16.57
C GLU A 3 -60.71 34.46 16.06
N ILE A 4 -59.75 34.40 16.99
CA ILE A 4 -58.33 34.24 16.68
C ILE A 4 -58.16 32.78 16.30
N SER A 5 -58.32 32.48 15.01
CA SER A 5 -58.08 31.17 14.43
C SER A 5 -56.59 30.84 14.52
N HIS A 6 -56.19 30.17 15.59
CA HIS A 6 -54.91 29.45 15.63
C HIS A 6 -55.05 28.22 14.73
N SER A 7 -54.51 28.31 13.51
CA SER A 7 -54.29 27.16 12.65
C SER A 7 -52.89 26.57 12.92
N PRO A 8 -52.77 25.35 13.47
CA PRO A 8 -51.51 24.63 13.51
C PRO A 8 -51.43 23.75 12.27
N ALA A 9 -50.82 24.25 11.19
CA ALA A 9 -50.64 23.48 9.96
C ALA A 9 -49.16 23.13 9.74
N ALA A 10 -48.80 21.95 10.25
CA ALA A 10 -47.88 20.97 9.68
C ALA A 10 -46.82 21.47 8.66
N HIS A 11 -45.54 21.47 9.04
CA HIS A 11 -44.41 21.52 8.10
C HIS A 11 -43.55 20.23 8.07
N PRO A 12 -44.13 19.00 7.99
CA PRO A 12 -43.32 17.79 7.80
C PRO A 12 -42.68 17.74 6.39
N LEU A 13 -43.26 18.46 5.42
CA LEU A 13 -42.74 18.51 4.04
C LEU A 13 -41.38 19.22 3.94
N SER A 14 -41.14 20.23 4.78
CA SER A 14 -39.88 20.98 4.79
C SER A 14 -38.73 20.12 5.32
N GLN A 15 -39.00 19.29 6.34
CA GLN A 15 -38.02 18.37 6.90
C GLN A 15 -37.58 17.29 5.90
N THR A 16 -38.49 16.74 5.09
CA THR A 16 -38.13 15.72 4.09
C THR A 16 -37.27 16.31 2.98
N VAL A 17 -37.57 17.53 2.52
CA VAL A 17 -36.75 18.22 1.52
C VAL A 17 -35.38 18.57 2.09
N ALA A 18 -35.31 19.09 3.32
CA ALA A 18 -34.05 19.37 4.00
C ALA A 18 -33.19 18.11 4.15
N PHE A 19 -33.78 16.98 4.54
CA PHE A 19 -33.07 15.71 4.67
C PHE A 19 -32.57 15.19 3.31
N GLY A 20 -33.39 15.30 2.27
CA GLY A 20 -33.01 14.94 0.91
C GLY A 20 -31.85 15.79 0.37
N VAL A 21 -31.86 17.11 0.64
CA VAL A 21 -30.77 18.02 0.25
C VAL A 21 -29.49 17.70 1.01
N VAL A 22 -29.57 17.42 2.32
CA VAL A 22 -28.41 17.03 3.14
C VAL A 22 -27.80 15.70 2.66
N LEU A 23 -28.63 14.71 2.35
CA LEU A 23 -28.17 13.45 1.79
C LEU A 23 -27.52 13.65 0.42
N LEU A 24 -28.15 14.43 -0.47
CA LEU A 24 -27.61 14.73 -1.79
C LEU A 24 -26.28 15.48 -1.69
N SER A 25 -26.15 16.42 -0.75
CA SER A 25 -24.87 17.09 -0.47
C SER A 25 -23.84 16.11 0.10
N CYS A 26 -24.21 15.18 0.98
CA CYS A 26 -23.28 14.14 1.44
C CYS A 26 -22.80 13.23 0.30
N LEU A 27 -23.63 12.96 -0.71
CA LEU A 27 -23.24 12.20 -1.90
C LEU A 27 -22.39 13.03 -2.87
N LEU A 28 -22.61 14.34 -2.96
CA LEU A 28 -21.81 15.25 -3.79
C LEU A 28 -20.44 15.59 -3.16
N LEU A 29 -20.36 15.59 -1.82
CA LEU A 29 -19.13 15.69 -1.03
C LEU A 29 -18.56 14.32 -0.67
N ALA A 30 -19.10 13.23 -1.21
CA ALA A 30 -18.47 11.92 -1.12
C ALA A 30 -17.25 11.92 -2.04
N GLU A 31 -16.17 12.57 -1.60
CA GLU A 31 -14.85 12.28 -2.12
C GLU A 31 -14.60 10.78 -1.96
N PRO A 32 -14.03 10.10 -2.97
CA PRO A 32 -13.60 8.73 -2.79
C PRO A 32 -12.73 8.72 -1.54
N ALA A 33 -12.93 7.74 -0.65
CA ALA A 33 -11.97 7.44 0.38
C ALA A 33 -10.70 6.91 -0.31
N TYR A 34 -9.95 7.83 -0.94
CA TYR A 34 -8.56 7.62 -1.22
C TYR A 34 -7.96 7.26 0.12
N ALA A 35 -7.34 6.08 0.20
CA ALA A 35 -6.38 5.78 1.25
C ALA A 35 -5.35 6.91 1.21
N GLN A 36 -5.58 7.96 2.01
CA GLN A 36 -4.75 9.14 2.02
C GLN A 36 -3.39 8.68 2.52
N SER A 37 -2.46 8.49 1.60
CA SER A 37 -1.03 8.21 1.80
C SER A 37 -0.32 9.39 2.46
N GLY A 38 -0.89 9.88 3.55
CA GLY A 38 -0.60 11.17 4.18
C GLY A 38 -1.15 11.32 5.61
N GLY A 39 -1.71 10.26 6.22
CA GLY A 39 -2.00 10.24 7.66
C GLY A 39 -0.73 10.02 8.49
N ALA A 40 -0.84 9.88 9.82
CA ALA A 40 0.27 9.66 10.77
C ALA A 40 1.22 8.47 10.42
N PHE A 41 0.87 7.65 9.42
CA PHE A 41 1.65 6.55 8.87
C PHE A 41 2.55 6.93 7.69
N ALA A 42 2.44 8.14 7.11
CA ALA A 42 3.31 8.59 6.02
C ALA A 42 4.81 8.58 6.39
N PRO A 43 5.22 9.00 7.61
CA PRO A 43 6.62 8.86 8.03
C PRO A 43 7.05 7.39 8.19
N LEU A 44 6.13 6.50 8.59
CA LEU A 44 6.41 5.07 8.73
C LEU A 44 6.57 4.41 7.36
N GLU A 45 5.69 4.69 6.41
CA GLU A 45 5.78 4.23 5.03
C GLU A 45 7.11 4.67 4.40
N THR A 46 7.45 5.96 4.54
CA THR A 46 8.71 6.52 4.05
C THR A 46 9.91 5.83 4.71
N ALA A 47 9.86 5.58 6.03
CA ALA A 47 10.95 4.89 6.73
C ALA A 47 11.14 3.45 6.23
N VAL A 48 10.05 2.71 5.97
CA VAL A 48 10.12 1.35 5.44
C VAL A 48 10.62 1.35 3.99
N GLN A 49 10.18 2.29 3.16
CA GLN A 49 10.70 2.47 1.79
C GLN A 49 12.20 2.72 1.79
N MET A 50 12.71 3.61 2.65
CA MET A 50 14.15 3.85 2.78
C MET A 50 14.92 2.57 3.15
N ILE A 51 14.36 1.71 4.00
CA ILE A 51 14.99 0.42 4.35
C ILE A 51 15.02 -0.51 3.15
N VAL A 52 13.91 -0.62 2.41
CA VAL A 52 13.83 -1.44 1.21
C VAL A 52 14.83 -0.94 0.17
N ASP A 53 14.86 0.35 -0.12
CA ASP A 53 15.81 0.97 -1.07
C ASP A 53 17.26 0.81 -0.65
N PHE A 54 17.55 0.84 0.64
CA PHE A 54 18.89 0.55 1.14
C PHE A 54 19.30 -0.91 0.89
N ILE A 55 18.38 -1.86 1.10
CA ILE A 55 18.62 -3.30 0.90
C ILE A 55 18.66 -3.66 -0.59
N THR A 56 17.78 -3.15 -1.44
CA THR A 56 17.75 -3.45 -2.88
C THR A 56 18.70 -2.57 -3.69
N GLY A 57 19.18 -1.47 -3.11
CA GLY A 57 20.10 -0.53 -3.71
C GLY A 57 21.57 -0.96 -3.74
N PRO A 58 22.50 0.00 -3.91
CA PRO A 58 23.93 -0.28 -4.08
C PRO A 58 24.55 -1.06 -2.91
N PHE A 59 24.08 -0.82 -1.68
CA PHE A 59 24.59 -1.49 -0.49
C PHE A 59 24.30 -2.99 -0.52
N GLY A 60 23.04 -3.40 -0.71
CA GLY A 60 22.72 -4.83 -0.79
C GLY A 60 23.36 -5.52 -1.99
N ARG A 61 23.55 -4.81 -3.11
CA ARG A 61 24.34 -5.33 -4.24
C ARG A 61 25.76 -5.69 -3.82
N LEU A 62 26.43 -4.85 -3.02
CA LEU A 62 27.76 -5.16 -2.51
C LEU A 62 27.75 -6.42 -1.62
N LEU A 63 26.74 -6.58 -0.76
CA LEU A 63 26.59 -7.78 0.05
C LEU A 63 26.37 -9.04 -0.80
N ALA A 64 25.56 -8.95 -1.85
CA ALA A 64 25.34 -10.05 -2.78
C ALA A 64 26.64 -10.45 -3.50
N ILE A 65 27.45 -9.49 -3.90
CA ILE A 65 28.77 -9.74 -4.52
C ILE A 65 29.67 -10.50 -3.53
N ILE A 66 29.71 -10.11 -2.25
CA ILE A 66 30.49 -10.81 -1.22
C ILE A 66 30.01 -12.26 -1.06
N ALA A 67 28.69 -12.49 -1.05
CA ALA A 67 28.14 -13.84 -0.98
C ALA A 67 28.54 -14.71 -2.19
N VAL A 68 28.56 -14.15 -3.40
CA VAL A 68 29.02 -14.84 -4.61
C VAL A 68 30.53 -15.11 -4.56
N ILE A 69 31.33 -14.19 -4.03
CA ILE A 69 32.77 -14.40 -3.82
C ILE A 69 33.01 -15.56 -2.84
N ALA A 70 32.29 -15.59 -1.72
CA ALA A 70 32.37 -16.69 -0.76
C ALA A 70 31.98 -18.04 -1.40
N LEU A 71 30.96 -18.03 -2.27
CA LEU A 71 30.59 -19.21 -3.05
C LEU A 71 31.70 -19.67 -4.01
N GLY A 72 32.42 -18.75 -4.64
CA GLY A 72 33.59 -19.05 -5.48
C GLY A 72 34.70 -19.75 -4.70
N PHE A 73 34.98 -19.32 -3.46
CA PHE A 73 35.93 -20.01 -2.59
C PHE A 73 35.45 -21.43 -2.21
N LEU A 74 34.15 -21.60 -1.96
CA LEU A 74 33.56 -22.92 -1.66
C LEU A 74 33.61 -23.87 -2.88
N ALA A 75 33.51 -23.32 -4.09
CA ALA A 75 33.76 -24.04 -5.34
C ALA A 75 35.19 -24.55 -5.44
N PHE A 76 36.19 -23.73 -5.13
CA PHE A 76 37.60 -24.16 -5.12
C PHE A 76 37.92 -25.18 -4.03
N ALA A 77 37.21 -25.16 -2.90
CA ALA A 77 37.34 -26.19 -1.86
C ALA A 77 36.79 -27.57 -2.28
N GLY A 78 36.28 -27.72 -3.51
CA GLY A 78 35.74 -28.98 -4.05
C GLY A 78 34.46 -29.45 -3.35
N ARG A 79 33.86 -28.61 -2.50
CA ARG A 79 32.67 -28.91 -1.68
C ARG A 79 31.40 -28.21 -2.16
N LEU A 80 31.42 -27.63 -3.35
CA LEU A 80 30.25 -26.95 -3.90
C LEU A 80 29.24 -27.97 -4.41
N SER A 81 28.10 -28.03 -3.75
CA SER A 81 26.94 -28.72 -4.29
C SER A 81 26.22 -27.83 -5.30
N TRP A 82 25.70 -28.42 -6.37
CA TRP A 82 24.85 -27.74 -7.35
C TRP A 82 23.63 -27.09 -6.67
N PHE A 83 23.11 -27.73 -5.62
CA PHE A 83 22.03 -27.19 -4.80
C PHE A 83 22.43 -25.91 -4.06
N THR A 84 23.64 -25.84 -3.50
CA THR A 84 24.15 -24.64 -2.82
C THR A 84 24.35 -23.50 -3.81
N ALA A 85 24.90 -23.78 -5.00
CA ALA A 85 25.05 -22.80 -6.06
C ALA A 85 23.70 -22.24 -6.53
N GLY A 86 22.74 -23.13 -6.81
CA GLY A 86 21.39 -22.74 -7.20
C GLY A 86 20.68 -21.94 -6.11
N ALA A 87 20.78 -22.35 -4.84
CA ALA A 87 20.14 -21.66 -3.73
C ALA A 87 20.64 -20.22 -3.55
N VAL A 88 21.94 -19.97 -3.69
CA VAL A 88 22.51 -18.62 -3.56
C VAL A 88 22.08 -17.73 -4.73
N VAL A 89 22.13 -18.23 -5.97
CA VAL A 89 21.69 -17.47 -7.15
C VAL A 89 20.19 -17.16 -7.08
N LEU A 90 19.37 -18.15 -6.70
CA LEU A 90 17.94 -17.99 -6.50
C LEU A 90 17.65 -16.97 -5.40
N GLY A 91 18.35 -17.05 -4.26
CA GLY A 91 18.18 -16.12 -3.15
C GLY A 91 18.48 -14.68 -3.54
N ILE A 92 19.58 -14.45 -4.27
CA ILE A 92 19.91 -13.13 -4.83
C ILE A 92 18.81 -12.66 -5.78
N GLY A 93 18.37 -13.51 -6.70
CA GLY A 93 17.29 -13.21 -7.63
C GLY A 93 15.99 -12.83 -6.94
N LEU A 94 15.62 -13.51 -5.85
CA LEU A 94 14.44 -13.19 -5.06
C LEU A 94 14.58 -11.88 -4.28
N VAL A 95 15.74 -11.59 -3.68
CA VAL A 95 15.95 -10.34 -2.92
C VAL A 95 15.83 -9.11 -3.83
N PHE A 96 16.47 -9.14 -5.00
CA PHE A 96 16.42 -8.00 -5.93
C PHE A 96 15.17 -7.99 -6.82
N GLY A 97 14.53 -9.13 -7.04
CA GLY A 97 13.29 -9.26 -7.81
C GLY A 97 12.02 -9.07 -6.99
N ALA A 98 12.10 -9.06 -5.65
CA ALA A 98 10.96 -8.97 -4.76
C ALA A 98 10.00 -7.80 -5.06
N PRO A 99 10.48 -6.55 -5.33
CA PRO A 99 9.58 -5.43 -5.59
C PRO A 99 8.66 -5.72 -6.79
N ALA A 100 9.24 -6.12 -7.92
CA ALA A 100 8.49 -6.42 -9.13
C ALA A 100 7.49 -7.58 -8.93
N ILE A 101 7.88 -8.63 -8.19
CA ILE A 101 6.98 -9.77 -7.90
C ILE A 101 5.76 -9.30 -7.09
N VAL A 102 5.99 -8.51 -6.04
CA VAL A 102 4.93 -7.98 -5.19
C VAL A 102 4.04 -7.01 -5.96
N ASP A 103 4.63 -6.14 -6.78
CA ASP A 103 3.89 -5.16 -7.60
C ASP A 103 2.95 -5.86 -8.59
N GLN A 104 3.41 -6.94 -9.25
CA GLN A 104 2.55 -7.71 -10.16
C GLN A 104 1.42 -8.44 -9.42
N MET A 105 1.66 -8.93 -8.21
CA MET A 105 0.63 -9.56 -7.39
C MET A 105 -0.44 -8.54 -6.97
N ILE A 106 -0.03 -7.33 -6.56
CA ILE A 106 -0.96 -6.23 -6.23
C ILE A 106 -1.78 -5.86 -7.47
N ALA A 107 -1.14 -5.71 -8.63
CA ALA A 107 -1.81 -5.39 -9.88
C ALA A 107 -2.86 -6.44 -10.29
N ALA A 108 -2.58 -7.73 -10.06
CA ALA A 108 -3.50 -8.82 -10.38
C ALA A 108 -4.69 -8.94 -9.39
N VAL A 109 -4.54 -8.47 -8.16
CA VAL A 109 -5.61 -8.48 -7.13
C VAL A 109 -6.44 -7.20 -7.19
N GLY A 110 -5.87 -6.10 -7.69
CA GLY A 110 -6.56 -4.81 -7.85
C GLY A 110 -7.46 -4.70 -9.09
N SER A 111 -7.58 -5.77 -9.90
CA SER A 111 -8.44 -5.88 -11.08
C SER A 111 -9.62 -6.82 -10.85
#